data_AF-A0A0N0LID0-F1
#
_entry.id   AF-A0A0N0LID0-F1
#
_cell.length_a   1.000
_cell.length_b   1.000
_cell.length_c   1.000
_cell.angle_alpha   90.00
_cell.angle_beta   90.00
_cell.angle_gamma   90.00
#
_symmetry.space_group_name_H-M   'P 1'
#
loop_
_entity.id
_entity.type
_entity.pdbx_description
1 polymer ?
#
loop_
_entity_poly.entity_id
_entity_poly.type
_entity_poly.pdbx_seq_one_letter_code
_entity_poly.pdbx_strand_id
1 'polypeptide(L)'
;MKIELKNIQYSEALSEETNAFAANLYIEGKKAGTASNRGHGGSTDYQAVDENGKKLIAKAETYCKSLPSEKFKSGGKDYMFEMNLENYIDKLLDKYLQAKDLKRFQKRIEKEMERGIVVGIPDKSYSVWRFKMPLANYLKNASGLQIIKMALINEIIPSLTKDKIIMNTNIPEKLLKEAGLKENHYAKIVYKDSSQRADNKKTQRKL
;
A
#
# COMPACT_ATOMS: atom_id res chain seq x y z
N MET A 1 2.48 -22.44 10.20
CA MET A 1 3.02 -21.70 11.36
C MET A 1 2.81 -20.21 11.12
N LYS A 2 2.45 -19.44 12.15
CA LYS A 2 2.24 -17.99 12.06
C LYS A 2 3.48 -17.23 12.51
N ILE A 3 4.11 -16.50 11.60
CA ILE A 3 5.28 -15.64 11.86
C ILE A 3 4.90 -14.21 11.49
N GLU A 4 5.21 -13.26 12.38
CA GLU A 4 4.79 -11.86 12.24
C GLU A 4 5.90 -10.91 12.70
N LEU A 5 5.98 -9.75 12.05
CA LEU A 5 6.77 -8.61 12.52
C LEU A 5 5.86 -7.59 13.21
N LYS A 6 6.28 -7.11 14.39
CA LYS A 6 5.58 -6.06 15.13
C LYS A 6 6.55 -4.95 15.51
N ASN A 7 6.01 -3.75 15.77
CA ASN A 7 6.78 -2.56 16.14
C ASN A 7 7.90 -2.26 15.13
N ILE A 8 7.58 -2.34 13.84
CA ILE A 8 8.53 -2.14 12.74
C ILE A 8 8.94 -0.66 12.69
N GLN A 9 10.22 -0.41 12.90
CA GLN A 9 10.91 0.85 12.64
C GLN A 9 11.67 0.70 11.32
N TYR A 10 11.46 1.60 10.38
CA TYR A 10 12.06 1.55 9.04
C TYR A 10 12.56 2.95 8.66
N SER A 11 13.75 3.01 8.06
CA SER A 11 14.37 4.24 7.58
C SER A 11 14.80 4.12 6.12
N GLU A 12 14.05 4.76 5.23
CA GLU A 12 14.41 4.87 3.80
C GLU A 12 15.75 5.59 3.61
N ALA A 13 16.01 6.64 4.39
CA ALA A 13 17.24 7.43 4.29
C ALA A 13 18.52 6.67 4.70
N LEU A 14 18.38 5.54 5.40
CA LEU A 14 19.49 4.67 5.78
C LEU A 14 19.51 3.37 4.95
N SER A 15 18.59 3.20 4.00
CA SER A 15 18.50 2.03 3.13
C SER A 15 19.27 2.30 1.84
N GLU A 16 20.52 1.84 1.77
CA GLU A 16 21.37 2.03 0.57
C GLU A 16 21.13 0.91 -0.45
N GLU A 17 21.29 -0.33 0.00
CA GLU A 17 21.08 -1.54 -0.83
C GLU A 17 19.99 -2.44 -0.26
N THR A 18 19.90 -2.55 1.07
CA THR A 18 18.86 -3.31 1.78
C THR A 18 17.99 -2.38 2.61
N ASN A 19 16.84 -2.88 3.06
CA ASN A 19 15.98 -2.10 3.95
C ASN A 19 16.66 -1.94 5.32
N ALA A 20 16.89 -0.70 5.76
CA ALA A 20 17.32 -0.41 7.13
C ALA A 20 16.11 -0.44 8.07
N PHE A 21 16.05 -1.43 8.96
CA PHE A 21 14.90 -1.62 9.85
C PHE A 21 15.26 -2.29 11.17
N ALA A 22 14.35 -2.17 12.13
CA ALA A 22 14.32 -2.96 13.36
C ALA A 22 12.87 -3.34 13.69
N ALA A 23 12.64 -4.58 14.12
CA ALA A 23 11.32 -5.09 14.44
C ALA A 23 11.37 -6.17 15.54
N ASN A 24 10.23 -6.39 16.19
CA ASN A 24 10.03 -7.55 17.05
C ASN A 24 9.51 -8.73 16.22
N LEU A 25 10.17 -9.88 16.33
CA LEU A 25 9.77 -11.13 15.71
C LEU A 25 8.80 -11.89 16.62
N TYR A 26 7.60 -12.13 16.13
CA TYR A 26 6.57 -12.89 16.81
C TYR A 26 6.32 -14.22 16.08
N ILE A 27 6.26 -15.31 16.84
CA ILE A 27 5.98 -16.66 16.32
C ILE A 27 4.86 -17.24 17.18
N GLU A 28 3.78 -17.69 16.53
CA GLU A 28 2.57 -18.20 17.20
C GLU A 28 2.05 -17.25 18.29
N GLY A 29 2.06 -15.95 18.00
CA GLY A 29 1.57 -14.89 18.89
C GLY A 29 2.50 -14.51 20.04
N LYS A 30 3.64 -15.18 20.23
CA LYS A 30 4.63 -14.88 21.29
C LYS A 30 5.83 -14.12 20.73
N LYS A 31 6.38 -13.17 21.48
CA LYS A 31 7.63 -12.48 21.11
C LYS A 31 8.78 -13.47 21.19
N ALA A 32 9.25 -13.95 20.04
CA ALA A 32 10.33 -14.93 19.96
C ALA A 32 11.70 -14.26 19.86
N GLY A 33 11.77 -13.06 19.27
CA GLY A 33 13.03 -12.41 18.99
C GLY A 33 12.90 -10.96 18.52
N THR A 34 14.01 -10.46 18.01
CA THR A 34 14.12 -9.21 17.23
C THR A 34 14.69 -9.52 15.86
N ALA A 35 14.37 -8.70 14.87
CA ALA A 35 14.96 -8.74 13.53
C ALA A 35 15.39 -7.34 13.11
N SER A 36 16.54 -7.21 12.45
CA SER A 36 17.08 -5.92 12.02
C SER A 36 18.04 -6.05 10.85
N ASN A 37 18.15 -4.98 10.07
CA ASN A 37 19.17 -4.84 9.03
C ASN A 37 19.63 -3.38 9.00
N ARG A 38 20.90 -3.15 8.66
CA ARG A 38 21.52 -1.81 8.66
C ARG A 38 21.38 -1.07 7.33
N GLY A 39 21.03 -1.78 6.25
CA GLY A 39 20.74 -1.17 4.95
C GLY A 39 21.89 -1.16 3.93
N HIS A 40 23.06 -1.72 4.26
CA HIS A 40 24.25 -1.71 3.39
C HIS A 40 24.46 -3.02 2.61
N GLY A 41 23.40 -3.75 2.27
CA GLY A 41 23.51 -4.95 1.41
C GLY A 41 23.77 -6.26 2.17
N GLY A 42 23.83 -6.21 3.50
CA GLY A 42 24.04 -7.39 4.35
C GLY A 42 22.77 -8.19 4.65
N SER A 43 22.96 -9.38 5.23
CA SER A 43 21.89 -10.24 5.71
C SER A 43 21.04 -9.59 6.81
N THR A 44 19.78 -9.99 6.88
CA THR A 44 18.90 -9.60 7.98
C THR A 44 19.24 -10.39 9.24
N ASP A 45 19.70 -9.70 10.27
CA ASP A 45 19.99 -10.29 11.57
C ASP A 45 18.70 -10.56 12.34
N TYR A 46 18.58 -11.73 12.97
CA TYR A 46 17.53 -12.00 13.95
C TYR A 46 18.08 -12.74 15.17
N GLN A 47 17.58 -12.39 16.35
CA GLN A 47 18.07 -12.90 17.62
C GLN A 47 16.91 -13.23 18.56
N ALA A 48 17.02 -14.37 19.25
CA ALA A 48 16.04 -14.77 20.25
C ALA A 48 16.09 -13.85 21.47
N VAL A 49 14.93 -13.56 22.06
CA VAL A 49 14.88 -12.79 23.32
C VAL A 49 15.15 -13.65 24.56
N ASP A 50 14.86 -14.94 24.51
CA ASP A 50 15.04 -15.91 25.59
C ASP A 50 15.15 -17.36 25.04
N GLU A 51 15.31 -18.33 25.93
CA GLU A 51 15.39 -19.77 25.58
C GLU A 51 14.12 -20.30 24.89
N ASN A 52 12.94 -19.78 25.24
CA ASN A 52 11.71 -20.15 24.56
C ASN A 52 11.68 -19.57 23.14
N GLY A 53 12.17 -18.35 22.96
CA GLY A 53 12.39 -17.67 21.70
C GLY A 53 13.32 -18.46 20.79
N LYS A 54 14.44 -18.98 21.32
CA LYS A 54 15.35 -19.87 20.56
C LYS A 54 14.62 -21.09 20.02
N LYS A 55 13.82 -21.77 20.86
CA LYS A 55 13.02 -22.94 20.44
C LYS A 55 11.98 -22.57 19.38
N LEU A 56 11.34 -21.41 19.50
CA LEU A 56 10.37 -20.93 18.51
C LEU A 56 11.05 -20.59 17.18
N ILE A 57 12.20 -19.91 17.22
CA ILE A 57 12.99 -19.56 16.04
C ILE A 57 13.46 -20.81 15.31
N ALA A 58 14.01 -21.81 16.01
CA ALA A 58 14.43 -23.07 15.38
C ALA A 58 13.27 -23.82 14.69
N LYS A 59 12.07 -23.79 15.29
CA LYS A 59 10.85 -24.31 14.65
C LYS A 59 10.47 -23.49 13.41
N ALA A 60 10.61 -22.17 13.46
CA ALA A 60 10.33 -21.29 12.33
C ALA A 60 11.35 -21.47 11.19
N GLU A 61 12.63 -21.62 11.48
CA GLU A 61 13.67 -21.94 10.48
C GLU A 61 13.34 -23.26 9.75
N THR A 62 12.97 -24.30 10.50
CA THR A 62 12.59 -25.60 9.94
C THR A 62 11.34 -25.46 9.07
N TYR A 63 10.34 -24.72 9.53
CA TYR A 63 9.13 -24.43 8.77
C TYR A 63 9.44 -23.66 7.49
N CYS A 64 10.23 -22.59 7.55
CA CYS A 64 10.57 -21.78 6.39
C CYS A 64 11.34 -22.60 5.33
N LYS A 65 12.26 -23.47 5.74
CA LYS A 65 12.96 -24.41 4.84
C LYS A 65 12.04 -25.41 4.14
N SER A 66 10.87 -25.70 4.72
CA SER A 66 9.86 -26.57 4.09
C SER A 66 8.96 -25.85 3.09
N LEU A 67 9.03 -24.51 3.02
CA LEU A 67 8.26 -23.72 2.06
C LEU A 67 8.87 -23.84 0.65
N PRO A 68 8.04 -23.71 -0.40
CA PRO A 68 8.54 -23.76 -1.77
C PRO A 68 9.57 -22.65 -2.01
N SER A 69 10.62 -22.96 -2.78
CA SER A 69 11.59 -21.99 -3.26
C SER A 69 10.90 -20.87 -4.00
N GLU A 70 11.38 -19.64 -3.82
CA GLU A 70 10.80 -18.47 -4.43
C GLU A 70 11.60 -18.06 -5.67
N LYS A 71 10.87 -17.73 -6.73
CA LYS A 71 11.46 -17.25 -7.98
C LYS A 71 11.44 -15.73 -8.00
N PHE A 72 12.56 -15.11 -8.30
CA PHE A 72 12.63 -13.68 -8.56
C PHE A 72 13.38 -13.40 -9.86
N LYS A 73 13.03 -12.30 -10.51
CA LYS A 73 13.69 -11.84 -11.73
C LYS A 73 14.66 -10.74 -11.39
N SER A 74 15.92 -10.91 -11.77
CA SER A 74 16.94 -9.85 -11.70
C SER A 74 17.70 -9.81 -13.01
N GLY A 75 17.90 -8.63 -13.59
CA GLY A 75 18.61 -8.48 -14.87
C GLY A 75 18.06 -9.33 -16.03
N GLY A 76 16.75 -9.62 -16.05
CA GLY A 76 16.12 -10.45 -17.08
C GLY A 76 16.33 -11.97 -16.94
N LYS A 77 16.96 -12.43 -15.86
CA LYS A 77 17.14 -13.86 -15.54
C LYS A 77 16.26 -14.26 -14.36
N ASP A 78 15.76 -15.50 -14.41
CA ASP A 78 15.06 -16.13 -13.30
C ASP A 78 16.08 -16.69 -12.30
N TYR A 79 15.98 -16.25 -11.05
CA TYR A 79 16.72 -16.78 -9.93
C TYR A 79 15.77 -17.51 -8.99
N MET A 80 16.26 -18.59 -8.38
CA MET A 80 15.55 -19.31 -7.32
C MET A 80 16.36 -19.22 -6.04
N PHE A 81 15.71 -18.94 -4.93
CA PHE A 81 16.31 -19.10 -3.62
C PHE A 81 15.45 -20.00 -2.75
N GLU A 82 16.10 -20.83 -1.95
CA GLU A 82 15.44 -21.65 -0.94
C GLU A 82 14.95 -20.76 0.19
N MET A 83 13.69 -20.94 0.58
CA MET A 83 13.11 -20.13 1.63
C MET A 83 13.78 -20.45 2.97
N ASN A 84 14.17 -19.42 3.70
CA ASN A 84 14.68 -19.52 5.07
C ASN A 84 13.99 -18.45 5.94
N LEU A 85 14.30 -18.43 7.24
CA LEU A 85 13.65 -17.48 8.15
C LEU A 85 14.03 -16.02 7.82
N GLU A 86 15.26 -15.76 7.40
CA GLU A 86 15.73 -14.44 7.00
C GLU A 86 14.92 -13.89 5.83
N ASN A 87 14.86 -14.60 4.72
CA ASN A 87 14.13 -14.15 3.54
C ASN A 87 12.62 -14.08 3.80
N TYR A 88 12.10 -14.93 4.69
CA TYR A 88 10.71 -14.83 5.13
C TYR A 88 10.45 -13.53 5.92
N ILE A 89 11.39 -13.13 6.78
CA ILE A 89 11.34 -11.85 7.50
C ILE A 89 11.38 -10.68 6.50
N ASP A 90 12.28 -10.70 5.53
CA ASP A 90 12.37 -9.65 4.50
C ASP A 90 11.07 -9.56 3.70
N LYS A 91 10.49 -10.69 3.31
CA LYS A 91 9.19 -10.75 2.62
C LYS A 91 8.05 -10.16 3.45
N LEU A 92 8.04 -10.42 4.76
CA LEU A 92 7.06 -9.81 5.67
C LEU A 92 7.24 -8.29 5.75
N LEU A 93 8.48 -7.82 5.79
CA LEU A 93 8.80 -6.40 5.79
C LEU A 93 8.36 -5.74 4.47
N ASP A 94 8.70 -6.31 3.33
CA ASP A 94 8.33 -5.80 2.01
C ASP A 94 6.81 -5.67 1.87
N LYS A 95 6.07 -6.70 2.28
CA LYS A 95 4.60 -6.67 2.28
C LYS A 95 4.06 -5.55 3.17
N TYR A 96 4.68 -5.34 4.33
CA TYR A 96 4.30 -4.25 5.24
C TYR A 96 4.59 -2.86 4.62
N LEU A 97 5.76 -2.67 4.01
CA LEU A 97 6.14 -1.41 3.37
C LEU A 97 5.24 -1.11 2.16
N GLN A 98 4.99 -2.09 1.28
CA GLN A 98 4.06 -1.95 0.16
C GLN A 98 2.67 -1.54 0.62
N ALA A 99 2.11 -2.19 1.66
CA ALA A 99 0.81 -1.82 2.20
C ALA A 99 0.80 -0.40 2.79
N LYS A 100 1.90 0.00 3.44
CA LYS A 100 2.07 1.35 4.00
C LYS A 100 2.12 2.41 2.91
N ASP A 101 2.83 2.15 1.82
CA ASP A 101 2.96 3.09 0.70
C ASP A 101 1.69 3.20 -0.12
N LEU A 102 1.01 2.09 -0.40
CA LEU A 102 -0.34 2.11 -1.00
C LEU A 102 -1.30 2.94 -0.16
N LYS A 103 -1.29 2.79 1.17
CA LYS A 103 -2.12 3.59 2.07
C LYS A 103 -1.76 5.07 2.06
N ARG A 104 -0.47 5.42 1.96
CA ARG A 104 0.00 6.81 1.83
C ARG A 104 -0.41 7.42 0.49
N PHE A 105 -0.24 6.66 -0.60
CA PHE A 105 -0.64 7.03 -1.95
C PHE A 105 -2.13 7.32 -2.01
N GLN A 106 -2.96 6.39 -1.49
CA GLN A 106 -4.40 6.58 -1.42
C GLN A 106 -4.81 7.83 -0.64
N LYS A 107 -4.18 8.09 0.53
CA LYS A 107 -4.42 9.30 1.32
C LYS A 107 -4.04 10.58 0.58
N ARG A 108 -2.98 10.56 -0.25
CA ARG A 108 -2.59 11.70 -1.07
C ARG A 108 -3.64 11.95 -2.16
N ILE A 109 -4.07 10.89 -2.85
CA ILE A 109 -5.13 10.99 -3.85
C ILE A 109 -6.41 11.54 -3.23
N GLU A 110 -6.87 11.01 -2.09
CA GLU A 110 -8.08 11.48 -1.41
C GLU A 110 -8.06 13.00 -1.17
N LYS A 111 -6.90 13.56 -0.75
CA LYS A 111 -6.72 15.01 -0.58
C LYS A 111 -6.70 15.78 -1.90
N GLU A 112 -6.09 15.21 -2.94
CA GLU A 112 -6.05 15.87 -4.26
C GLU A 112 -7.42 15.86 -4.95
N MET A 113 -8.26 14.84 -4.72
CA MET A 113 -9.65 14.80 -5.21
C MET A 113 -10.48 15.97 -4.67
N GLU A 114 -10.17 16.50 -3.49
CA GLU A 114 -10.86 17.68 -2.94
C GLU A 114 -10.52 18.96 -3.70
N ARG A 115 -9.33 19.02 -4.31
CA ARG A 115 -8.76 20.21 -4.96
C ARG A 115 -8.87 20.16 -6.48
N GLY A 116 -9.13 18.99 -7.05
CA GLY A 116 -8.98 18.76 -8.48
C GLY A 116 -9.52 17.44 -8.98
N ILE A 117 -9.40 17.26 -10.29
CA ILE A 117 -9.61 15.96 -10.95
C ILE A 117 -8.26 15.25 -11.04
N VAL A 118 -8.18 14.10 -10.42
CA VAL A 118 -7.01 13.22 -10.37
C VAL A 118 -7.12 12.19 -11.48
N VAL A 119 -6.09 12.10 -12.32
CA VAL A 119 -6.01 11.15 -13.44
C VAL A 119 -4.70 10.39 -13.36
N GLY A 120 -4.71 9.08 -13.53
CA GLY A 120 -3.47 8.33 -13.45
C GLY A 120 -3.63 6.83 -13.63
N ILE A 121 -2.55 6.12 -13.35
CA ILE A 121 -2.53 4.66 -13.31
C ILE A 121 -2.69 4.24 -11.84
N PRO A 122 -3.74 3.45 -11.50
CA PRO A 122 -3.99 2.99 -10.13
C PRO A 122 -2.72 2.42 -9.48
N ASP A 123 -2.52 2.77 -8.22
CA ASP A 123 -1.40 2.33 -7.37
C ASP A 123 0.02 2.66 -7.89
N LYS A 124 0.13 3.45 -8.97
CA LYS A 124 1.43 3.77 -9.59
C LYS A 124 1.70 5.26 -9.67
N SER A 125 0.83 6.03 -10.34
CA SER A 125 1.09 7.44 -10.62
C SER A 125 -0.19 8.22 -10.87
N TYR A 126 -0.14 9.54 -10.64
CA TYR A 126 -1.25 10.44 -10.93
C TYR A 126 -0.79 11.86 -11.29
N SER A 127 -1.66 12.56 -12.01
CA SER A 127 -1.62 14.00 -12.26
C SER A 127 -2.92 14.63 -11.77
N VAL A 128 -2.90 15.92 -11.46
CA VAL A 128 -4.05 16.63 -10.89
C VAL A 128 -4.37 17.87 -11.70
N TRP A 129 -5.59 17.96 -12.22
CA TRP A 129 -6.18 19.19 -12.74
C TRP A 129 -6.79 19.97 -11.59
N ARG A 130 -6.05 20.98 -11.11
CA ARG A 130 -6.43 21.76 -9.94
C ARG A 130 -7.39 22.90 -10.31
N PHE A 131 -8.39 23.10 -9.47
CA PHE A 131 -9.31 24.24 -9.59
C PHE A 131 -9.00 25.30 -8.53
N LYS A 132 -9.51 26.53 -8.76
CA LYS A 132 -9.30 27.66 -7.85
C LYS A 132 -9.99 27.47 -6.49
N MET A 133 -11.06 26.68 -6.46
CA MET A 133 -11.82 26.35 -5.25
C MET A 133 -11.93 24.82 -5.09
N PRO A 134 -12.31 24.32 -3.90
CA PRO A 134 -12.57 22.90 -3.71
C PRO A 134 -13.58 22.36 -4.73
N LEU A 135 -13.33 21.16 -5.25
CA LEU A 135 -14.15 20.52 -6.29
C LEU A 135 -15.62 20.45 -5.87
N ALA A 136 -15.89 20.16 -4.60
CA ALA A 136 -17.24 20.12 -4.03
C ALA A 136 -18.02 21.43 -4.21
N ASN A 137 -17.36 22.59 -4.30
CA ASN A 137 -18.06 23.86 -4.51
C ASN A 137 -18.53 24.02 -5.96
N TYR A 138 -17.77 23.52 -6.93
CA TYR A 138 -18.21 23.50 -8.33
C TYR A 138 -19.39 22.55 -8.53
N LEU A 139 -19.44 21.45 -7.77
CA LEU A 139 -20.50 20.44 -7.90
C LEU A 139 -21.85 20.87 -7.30
N LYS A 140 -21.95 22.03 -6.63
CA LYS A 140 -23.17 22.51 -5.96
C LYS A 140 -24.15 23.26 -6.86
N ASN A 141 -23.71 23.80 -7.99
CA ASN A 141 -24.56 24.63 -8.86
C ASN A 141 -24.30 24.37 -10.35
N ALA A 142 -25.24 24.80 -11.19
CA ALA A 142 -25.22 24.49 -12.62
C ALA A 142 -24.00 25.08 -13.35
N SER A 143 -23.59 26.32 -13.03
CA SER A 143 -22.43 26.95 -13.65
C SER A 143 -21.13 26.24 -13.28
N GLY A 144 -20.98 25.81 -12.03
CA GLY A 144 -19.84 25.02 -11.58
C GLY A 144 -19.79 23.64 -12.25
N LEU A 145 -20.92 22.95 -12.39
CA LEU A 145 -21.00 21.69 -13.13
C LEU A 145 -20.56 21.87 -14.59
N GLN A 146 -20.93 22.98 -15.23
CA GLN A 146 -20.51 23.29 -16.60
C GLN A 146 -19.00 23.51 -16.69
N ILE A 147 -18.38 24.21 -15.74
CA ILE A 147 -16.91 24.38 -15.69
C ILE A 147 -16.22 23.01 -15.60
N ILE A 148 -16.68 22.14 -14.72
CA ILE A 148 -16.13 20.78 -14.57
C ILE A 148 -16.31 19.97 -15.85
N LYS A 149 -17.50 20.02 -16.47
CA LYS A 149 -17.78 19.34 -17.73
C LYS A 149 -16.87 19.82 -18.87
N MET A 150 -16.61 21.13 -18.96
CA MET A 150 -15.70 21.68 -19.97
C MET A 150 -14.25 21.24 -19.73
N ALA A 151 -13.77 21.24 -18.48
CA ALA A 151 -12.45 20.71 -18.16
C ALA A 151 -12.32 19.21 -18.51
N LEU A 152 -13.37 18.42 -18.24
CA LEU A 152 -13.42 17.01 -18.62
C LEU A 152 -13.27 16.83 -20.14
N ILE A 153 -14.06 17.55 -20.94
CA ILE A 153 -14.11 17.39 -22.40
C ILE A 153 -12.85 17.94 -23.08
N ASN A 154 -12.39 19.12 -22.67
CA ASN A 154 -11.38 19.86 -23.42
C ASN A 154 -9.95 19.53 -23.00
N GLU A 155 -9.74 19.11 -21.75
CA GLU A 155 -8.40 18.92 -21.19
C GLU A 155 -8.14 17.48 -20.74
N ILE A 156 -9.07 16.90 -19.97
CA ILE A 156 -8.84 15.62 -19.30
C ILE A 156 -9.03 14.44 -20.25
N ILE A 157 -10.17 14.34 -20.93
CA ILE A 157 -10.46 13.24 -21.86
C ILE A 157 -9.39 13.13 -22.95
N PRO A 158 -8.93 14.23 -23.59
CA PRO A 158 -7.84 14.16 -24.56
C PRO A 158 -6.51 13.64 -23.99
N SER A 159 -6.29 13.76 -22.68
CA SER A 159 -5.08 13.29 -22.00
C SER A 159 -5.15 11.83 -21.51
N LEU A 160 -6.33 11.19 -21.57
CA LEU A 160 -6.53 9.81 -21.15
C LEU A 160 -5.89 8.85 -22.16
N THR A 161 -4.84 8.16 -21.72
CA THR A 161 -4.27 7.02 -22.43
C THR A 161 -4.90 5.71 -21.94
N LYS A 162 -4.65 4.60 -22.65
CA LYS A 162 -5.29 3.29 -22.38
C LYS A 162 -5.24 2.83 -20.92
N ASP A 163 -4.18 3.17 -20.19
CA ASP A 163 -3.95 2.72 -18.81
C ASP A 163 -4.31 3.76 -17.74
N LYS A 164 -4.73 4.97 -18.15
CA LYS A 164 -5.08 6.06 -17.24
C LYS A 164 -6.59 6.12 -17.02
N ILE A 165 -6.99 6.37 -15.78
CA ILE A 165 -8.38 6.60 -15.40
C ILE A 165 -8.51 7.86 -14.55
N ILE A 166 -9.71 8.44 -14.52
CA ILE A 166 -10.09 9.43 -13.51
C ILE A 166 -10.30 8.70 -12.19
N MET A 167 -9.50 9.05 -11.18
CA MET A 167 -9.53 8.37 -9.90
C MET A 167 -10.59 8.94 -8.95
N ASN A 168 -11.16 10.11 -9.24
CA ASN A 168 -12.15 10.76 -8.39
C ASN A 168 -13.36 9.87 -8.14
N THR A 169 -13.65 9.65 -6.86
CA THR A 169 -14.89 9.02 -6.39
C THR A 169 -15.91 10.05 -5.88
N ASN A 170 -15.54 11.33 -5.87
CA ASN A 170 -16.34 12.46 -5.40
C ASN A 170 -17.00 13.25 -6.54
N ILE A 171 -16.98 12.75 -7.78
CA ILE A 171 -17.65 13.35 -8.93
C ILE A 171 -18.86 12.50 -9.29
N PRO A 172 -20.06 13.10 -9.48
CA PRO A 172 -21.25 12.35 -9.87
C PRO A 172 -21.02 11.59 -11.18
N GLU A 173 -21.31 10.29 -11.19
CA GLU A 173 -21.14 9.43 -12.37
C GLU A 173 -21.94 9.94 -13.58
N LYS A 174 -23.12 10.52 -13.33
CA LYS A 174 -23.93 11.17 -14.37
C LYS A 174 -23.14 12.25 -15.12
N LEU A 175 -22.38 13.08 -14.41
CA LEU A 175 -21.56 14.14 -15.01
C LEU A 175 -20.44 13.55 -15.88
N LEU A 176 -19.80 12.47 -15.42
CA LEU A 176 -18.74 11.78 -16.16
C LEU A 176 -19.29 11.17 -17.46
N LYS A 177 -20.43 10.48 -17.38
CA LYS A 177 -21.11 9.89 -18.55
C LYS A 177 -21.55 10.97 -19.54
N GLU A 178 -22.11 12.07 -19.05
CA GLU A 178 -22.50 13.22 -19.88
C GLU A 178 -21.31 13.91 -20.57
N ALA A 179 -20.09 13.76 -20.03
CA ALA A 179 -18.85 14.23 -20.66
C ALA A 179 -18.30 13.22 -21.70
N GLY A 180 -18.92 12.05 -21.86
CA GLY A 180 -18.50 11.02 -22.84
C GLY A 180 -17.59 9.92 -22.26
N LEU A 181 -17.42 9.85 -20.94
CA LEU A 181 -16.60 8.82 -20.30
C LEU A 181 -17.35 7.49 -20.19
N LYS A 182 -16.65 6.39 -20.50
CA LYS A 182 -17.11 5.01 -20.30
C LYS A 182 -16.70 4.51 -18.92
N GLU A 183 -17.33 3.44 -18.43
CA GLU A 183 -17.08 2.91 -17.07
C GLU A 183 -15.63 2.52 -16.81
N ASN A 184 -14.87 2.14 -17.84
CA ASN A 184 -13.45 1.81 -17.74
C ASN A 184 -12.54 3.05 -17.66
N HIS A 185 -13.07 4.27 -17.79
CA HIS A 185 -12.30 5.51 -17.75
C HIS A 185 -12.30 6.18 -16.37
N TYR A 186 -13.04 5.66 -15.38
CA TYR A 186 -13.11 6.25 -14.04
C TYR A 186 -13.28 5.21 -12.94
N ALA A 187 -12.81 5.56 -11.74
CA ALA A 187 -13.00 4.74 -10.54
C ALA A 187 -14.47 4.75 -10.11
N LYS A 188 -15.01 3.56 -9.80
CA LYS A 188 -16.34 3.45 -9.18
C LYS A 188 -16.26 3.78 -7.70
N ILE A 189 -17.34 4.33 -7.14
CA ILE A 189 -17.47 4.51 -5.69
C ILE A 189 -17.51 3.12 -5.07
N VAL A 190 -16.40 2.71 -4.46
CA VAL A 190 -16.40 1.55 -3.58
C VAL A 190 -16.99 2.03 -2.26
N TYR A 191 -18.26 1.69 -2.00
CA TYR A 191 -18.82 1.84 -0.66
C TYR A 191 -17.91 1.05 0.28
N LYS A 192 -17.08 1.75 1.06
CA LYS A 192 -16.29 1.14 2.13
C LYS A 192 -17.31 0.64 3.15
N ASP A 193 -17.61 -0.65 3.09
CA ASP A 193 -18.47 -1.30 4.05
C ASP A 193 -17.94 -0.99 5.46
N SER A 194 -18.78 -0.33 6.25
CA SER A 194 -18.48 0.18 7.59
C SER A 194 -18.28 -0.94 8.63
N SER A 195 -18.21 -2.20 8.19
CA SER A 195 -18.18 -3.40 9.02
C SER A 195 -16.83 -3.70 9.70
N GLN A 196 -15.72 -3.03 9.35
CA GLN A 196 -14.40 -3.31 9.96
C GLN A 196 -13.96 -2.37 11.10
N ARG A 197 -14.80 -1.43 11.56
CA ARG A 197 -14.48 -0.55 12.71
C ARG A 197 -14.96 -1.08 14.07
N ALA A 198 -15.75 -2.17 14.11
CA ALA A 198 -16.35 -2.65 15.36
C ALA A 198 -15.45 -3.57 16.21
N ASP A 199 -14.47 -4.26 15.62
CA ASP A 199 -13.72 -5.29 16.37
C ASP A 199 -12.51 -4.79 17.15
N ASN A 200 -12.01 -3.57 16.88
CA ASN A 200 -10.84 -3.02 17.59
C ASN A 200 -11.17 -2.21 18.85
N LYS A 201 -12.44 -2.11 19.26
CA LYS A 201 -12.83 -1.42 20.52
C LYS A 201 -13.18 -2.34 21.69
N LYS A 202 -13.25 -3.67 21.50
CA LYS A 202 -13.59 -4.61 22.59
C LYS A 202 -12.40 -5.19 23.36
N THR A 203 -11.15 -4.96 22.94
CA THR A 203 -9.98 -5.61 23.57
C THR A 203 -9.15 -4.67 24.48
N GLN A 204 -9.54 -3.41 24.68
CA GLN A 204 -8.83 -2.45 25.57
C GLN A 204 -9.53 -2.18 26.91
N ARG A 205 -10.51 -3.00 27.30
CA ARG A 205 -11.09 -2.99 28.65
C ARG A 205 -11.20 -4.40 29.21
N LYS A 206 -10.05 -5.00 29.53
CA LYS A 206 -9.86 -6.04 30.55
C LYS A 206 -8.39 -6.44 30.53
N LEU A 207 -7.63 -5.80 31.42
CA LEU A 207 -6.50 -6.30 32.22
C LEU A 207 -5.86 -5.08 32.89
#